data_AF-A0A441UCQ5-F1
#
_entry.id   AF-A0A441UCQ5-F1
#
_cell.length_a   1.000
_cell.length_b   1.000
_cell.length_c   1.000
_cell.angle_alpha   90.00
_cell.angle_beta   90.00
_cell.angle_gamma   90.00
#
_symmetry.space_group_name_H-M   'P 1'
#
loop_
_entity.id
_entity.type
_entity.pdbx_description
1 polymer ?
#
loop_
_entity_poly.entity_id
_entity_poly.type
_entity_poly.pdbx_seq_one_letter_code
_entity_poly.pdbx_strand_id
1 'polypeptide(L)'
;PMLLRKLPLSLPMVCIGIGVLLVWSPFSPLVGVNPLENRVLTERLTELVVIVALMGAGLKLDRPVSWRGWESSWRLLGIAMPLTIAGIAFLGWSVLGLGLAAALLLGAALAPTDPVLASDIQVGPPQSGKEDDVRFALTSEAGLNDG
;
A
#
# COMPACT_ATOMS: atom_id res chain seq x y z
N PRO A 1 10.63 3.07 -19.19
CA PRO A 1 10.33 3.27 -20.63
C PRO A 1 9.64 4.63 -20.88
N MET A 2 10.24 5.47 -21.72
CA MET A 2 9.86 6.89 -21.94
C MET A 2 8.46 7.12 -22.56
N LEU A 3 7.74 6.05 -22.94
CA LEU A 3 6.43 6.12 -23.60
C LEU A 3 5.25 6.30 -22.62
N LEU A 4 5.43 6.01 -21.32
CA LEU A 4 4.36 6.08 -20.30
C LEU A 4 4.18 7.46 -19.65
N ARG A 5 5.02 8.45 -19.98
CA ARG A 5 5.07 9.76 -19.29
C ARG A 5 3.92 10.71 -19.63
N LYS A 6 3.02 10.35 -20.56
CA LYS A 6 1.92 11.21 -21.06
C LYS A 6 0.51 10.69 -20.78
N LEU A 7 0.39 9.51 -20.18
CA LEU A 7 -0.89 8.93 -19.77
C LEU A 7 -1.01 9.06 -18.24
N PRO A 8 -2.17 9.43 -17.68
CA PRO A 8 -2.42 9.49 -16.23
C PRO A 8 -2.57 8.07 -15.64
N LEU A 9 -1.71 7.13 -16.06
CA LEU A 9 -1.73 5.75 -15.59
C LEU A 9 -0.65 5.59 -14.53
N SER A 10 -1.07 5.25 -13.31
CA SER A 10 -0.12 4.89 -12.26
C SER A 10 0.51 3.53 -12.58
N LEU A 11 1.74 3.34 -12.11
CA LEU A 11 2.50 2.10 -12.27
C LEU A 11 1.70 0.84 -11.81
N PRO A 12 0.95 0.87 -10.68
CA PRO A 12 0.04 -0.20 -10.27
C PRO A 12 -1.03 -0.55 -11.28
N MET A 13 -1.69 0.46 -11.87
CA MET A 13 -2.76 0.21 -12.85
C MET A 13 -2.21 -0.53 -14.07
N VAL A 14 -1.00 -0.18 -14.50
CA VAL A 14 -0.31 -0.87 -15.59
C VAL A 14 0.08 -2.29 -15.20
N CYS A 15 0.64 -2.50 -14.01
CA CYS A 15 1.01 -3.83 -13.51
C CYS A 15 -0.22 -4.76 -13.39
N ILE A 16 -1.33 -4.27 -12.83
CA ILE A 16 -2.59 -5.02 -12.75
C ILE A 16 -3.11 -5.35 -14.15
N GLY A 17 -3.11 -4.37 -15.08
CA GLY A 17 -3.54 -4.57 -16.45
C GLY A 17 -2.73 -5.64 -17.18
N ILE A 18 -1.40 -5.62 -17.03
CA ILE A 18 -0.51 -6.66 -17.59
C ILE A 18 -0.81 -8.02 -16.96
N GLY A 19 -0.99 -8.09 -15.63
CA GLY A 19 -1.33 -9.34 -14.94
C GLY A 19 -2.64 -9.95 -15.44
N VAL A 20 -3.69 -9.13 -15.59
CA VAL A 20 -4.99 -9.55 -16.16
C VAL A 20 -4.82 -10.06 -17.59
N LEU A 21 -4.10 -9.33 -18.44
CA LEU A 21 -3.85 -9.73 -19.83
C LEU A 21 -3.05 -11.03 -19.93
N LEU A 22 -2.05 -11.23 -19.06
CA LEU A 22 -1.24 -12.45 -19.03
C LEU A 22 -2.03 -13.67 -18.58
N VAL A 23 -2.97 -13.53 -17.65
CA VAL A 23 -3.82 -14.65 -17.19
C VAL A 23 -4.94 -14.94 -18.19
N TRP A 24 -5.51 -13.91 -18.81
CA TRP A 24 -6.65 -14.04 -19.71
C TRP A 24 -6.26 -14.35 -21.17
N SER A 25 -5.00 -14.12 -21.55
CA SER A 25 -4.52 -14.40 -22.91
C SER A 25 -4.37 -15.91 -23.16
N PRO A 26 -5.03 -16.47 -24.19
CA PRO A 26 -4.99 -17.91 -24.50
C PRO A 26 -3.61 -18.43 -24.92
N PHE A 27 -2.64 -17.54 -25.18
CA PHE A 27 -1.27 -17.88 -25.56
C PHE A 27 -0.28 -17.88 -24.38
N SER A 28 -0.76 -17.54 -23.18
CA SER A 28 0.10 -17.47 -22.01
C SER A 28 0.28 -18.86 -21.38
N PRO A 29 1.51 -19.24 -21.00
CA PRO A 29 1.73 -20.48 -20.23
C PRO A 29 1.11 -20.43 -18.83
N LEU A 30 0.59 -19.27 -18.41
CA LEU A 30 -0.08 -19.05 -17.12
C LEU A 30 -1.60 -19.18 -17.18
N VAL A 31 -2.18 -19.51 -18.35
CA VAL A 31 -3.63 -19.79 -18.47
C VAL A 31 -3.99 -20.94 -17.53
N GLY A 32 -4.83 -20.64 -16.54
CA GLY A 32 -5.25 -21.62 -15.55
C GLY A 32 -4.34 -21.77 -14.32
N VAL A 33 -3.28 -20.95 -14.18
CA VAL A 33 -2.52 -20.89 -12.92
C VAL A 33 -3.38 -20.21 -11.86
N ASN A 34 -4.09 -21.03 -11.09
CA ASN A 34 -4.92 -20.58 -9.99
C ASN A 34 -4.03 -20.39 -8.74
N PRO A 35 -3.90 -19.16 -8.21
CA PRO A 35 -3.14 -18.91 -6.97
C PRO A 35 -3.71 -19.72 -5.79
N LEU A 36 -4.99 -20.07 -5.83
CA LEU A 36 -5.64 -20.87 -4.79
C LEU A 36 -5.28 -22.35 -4.85
N GLU A 37 -4.75 -22.84 -5.97
CA GLU A 37 -4.26 -24.21 -6.14
C GLU A 37 -2.80 -24.34 -5.70
N ASN A 38 -2.00 -23.30 -5.93
CA ASN A 38 -0.59 -23.24 -5.53
C ASN A 38 -0.34 -22.31 -4.33
N ARG A 39 -1.16 -22.44 -3.27
CA ARG A 39 -1.16 -21.54 -2.11
C ARG A 39 0.23 -21.33 -1.50
N VAL A 40 1.00 -22.41 -1.34
CA VAL A 40 2.34 -22.34 -0.73
C VAL A 40 3.28 -21.46 -1.56
N LEU A 41 3.26 -21.58 -2.89
CA LEU A 41 4.11 -20.77 -3.74
C LEU A 41 3.65 -19.31 -3.72
N THR A 42 2.35 -19.06 -3.83
CA THR A 42 1.77 -17.71 -3.78
C THR A 42 2.10 -17.03 -2.47
N GLU A 43 1.89 -17.71 -1.34
CA GLU A 43 2.17 -17.21 0.01
C GLU A 43 3.63 -16.81 0.17
N ARG A 44 4.57 -17.70 -0.20
CA ARG A 44 6.02 -17.41 -0.08
C ARG A 44 6.49 -16.28 -1.00
N LEU A 45 5.93 -16.18 -2.20
CA LEU A 45 6.22 -15.07 -3.10
C LEU A 45 5.68 -13.75 -2.55
N THR A 46 4.44 -13.74 -2.04
CA THR A 46 3.86 -12.53 -1.43
C THR A 46 4.61 -12.12 -0.16
N GLU A 47 5.00 -13.07 0.68
CA GLU A 47 5.80 -12.83 1.88
C GLU A 47 7.15 -12.20 1.52
N LEU A 48 7.86 -12.75 0.53
CA LEU A 48 9.12 -12.19 0.06
C LEU A 48 8.95 -10.77 -0.48
N VAL A 49 7.89 -10.51 -1.26
CA VAL A 49 7.59 -9.18 -1.80
C VAL A 49 7.30 -8.17 -0.68
N VAL A 50 6.49 -8.56 0.31
CA VAL A 50 6.19 -7.72 1.48
C VAL A 50 7.46 -7.41 2.27
N ILE A 51 8.31 -8.41 2.54
CA ILE A 51 9.59 -8.20 3.24
C ILE A 51 10.47 -7.22 2.48
N VAL A 52 10.61 -7.36 1.16
CA VAL A 52 11.44 -6.47 0.35
C VAL A 52 10.87 -5.05 0.31
N ALA A 53 9.53 -4.91 0.22
CA ALA A 53 8.85 -3.62 0.25
C ALA A 53 9.05 -2.90 1.59
N LEU A 54 8.84 -3.61 2.70
CA LEU A 54 9.04 -3.11 4.07
C LEU A 54 10.50 -2.76 4.33
N MET A 55 11.45 -3.59 3.90
CA MET A 55 12.88 -3.30 4.02
C MET A 55 13.25 -2.04 3.23
N GLY A 56 12.72 -1.89 2.00
CA GLY A 56 12.94 -0.71 1.17
C GLY A 56 12.35 0.56 1.79
N ALA A 57 11.17 0.47 2.39
CA ALA A 57 10.57 1.57 3.15
C ALA A 57 11.43 1.91 4.39
N GLY A 58 11.82 0.91 5.18
CA GLY A 58 12.64 1.06 6.38
C GLY A 58 14.02 1.69 6.11
N LEU A 59 14.69 1.32 5.02
CA LEU A 59 15.96 1.93 4.61
C LEU A 59 15.82 3.39 4.16
N LYS A 60 14.64 3.81 3.70
CA LYS A 60 14.35 5.22 3.35
C LYS A 60 14.05 6.09 4.58
N LEU A 61 13.76 5.49 5.74
CA LEU A 61 13.60 6.25 6.98
C LEU A 61 14.97 6.65 7.54
N ASP A 62 15.41 7.85 7.18
CA ASP A 62 16.74 8.36 7.51
C ASP A 62 16.82 9.14 8.85
N ARG A 63 15.75 9.13 9.67
CA ARG A 63 15.73 9.85 10.97
C ARG A 63 15.55 8.92 12.17
N PRO A 64 16.26 9.18 13.29
CA PRO A 64 16.06 8.45 14.53
C PRO A 64 14.63 8.64 15.04
N VAL A 65 14.05 7.55 15.57
CA VAL A 65 12.70 7.55 16.15
C VAL A 65 12.64 8.55 17.31
N SER A 66 11.81 9.58 17.19
CA SER A 66 11.64 10.61 18.23
C SER A 66 10.19 10.97 18.43
N TRP A 67 9.75 11.07 19.68
CA TRP A 67 8.35 11.33 20.05
C TRP A 67 7.81 12.65 19.47
N ARG A 68 8.64 13.71 19.42
CA ARG A 68 8.26 15.02 18.85
C ARG A 68 8.44 15.11 17.34
N GLY A 69 9.43 14.41 16.77
CA GLY A 69 9.68 14.42 15.32
C GLY A 69 8.72 13.53 14.53
N TRP A 70 8.02 12.61 15.21
CA TRP A 70 7.09 11.65 14.61
C TRP A 70 5.65 11.88 15.05
N GLU A 71 5.34 13.03 15.67
CA GLU A 71 3.99 13.33 16.15
C GLU A 71 2.94 13.20 15.03
N SER A 72 3.28 13.63 13.81
CA SER A 72 2.42 13.47 12.64
C SER A 72 2.17 11.99 12.31
N SER A 73 3.22 11.17 12.26
CA SER A 73 3.12 9.73 11.99
C SER A 73 2.31 9.01 13.07
N TRP A 74 2.49 9.38 14.35
CA TRP A 74 1.70 8.84 15.46
C TRP A 74 0.23 9.22 15.39
N ARG A 75 -0.09 10.45 14.97
CA ARG A 75 -1.48 10.87 14.78
C ARG A 75 -2.13 10.17 13.59
N LEU A 76 -1.39 9.95 12.51
CA LEU A 76 -1.89 9.21 11.35
C LEU A 76 -2.11 7.73 11.70
N LEU A 77 -1.13 7.08 12.30
CA LEU A 77 -1.19 5.66 12.67
C LEU A 77 -2.17 5.40 13.82
N GLY A 78 -2.15 6.22 14.87
CA GLY A 78 -2.91 6.00 16.10
C GLY A 78 -4.32 6.61 16.11
N ILE A 79 -4.62 7.58 15.23
CA ILE A 79 -5.93 8.23 15.19
C ILE A 79 -6.57 8.09 13.82
N ALA A 80 -5.87 8.48 12.75
CA ALA A 80 -6.48 8.46 11.41
C ALA A 80 -6.80 7.04 10.95
N MET A 81 -5.88 6.08 11.12
CA MET A 81 -6.10 4.70 10.70
C MET A 81 -7.24 3.99 11.48
N PRO A 82 -7.33 4.05 12.82
CA PRO A 82 -8.50 3.50 13.53
C PRO A 82 -9.82 4.15 13.09
N LEU A 83 -9.80 5.44 12.78
CA LEU A 83 -10.98 6.17 12.32
C LEU A 83 -11.38 5.76 10.90
N THR A 84 -10.43 5.51 10.01
CA THR A 84 -10.72 4.96 8.67
C THR A 84 -11.21 3.52 8.74
N ILE A 85 -10.61 2.65 9.59
CA ILE A 85 -11.10 1.29 9.85
C ILE A 85 -12.54 1.34 10.34
N ALA A 86 -12.84 2.18 11.34
CA ALA A 86 -14.19 2.32 11.89
C ALA A 86 -15.19 2.85 10.84
N GLY A 87 -14.78 3.82 10.03
CA GLY A 87 -15.61 4.37 8.95
C GLY A 87 -15.94 3.32 7.87
N ILE A 88 -14.93 2.59 7.39
CA ILE A 88 -15.11 1.52 6.40
C ILE A 88 -15.93 0.38 6.98
N ALA A 89 -15.68 -0.03 8.23
CA ALA A 89 -16.45 -1.06 8.89
C ALA A 89 -17.92 -0.64 9.09
N PHE A 90 -18.17 0.61 9.46
CA PHE A 90 -19.54 1.13 9.56
C PHE A 90 -20.24 1.12 8.20
N LEU A 91 -19.58 1.53 7.13
CA LEU A 91 -20.13 1.45 5.77
C LEU A 91 -20.35 0.00 5.32
N GLY A 92 -19.40 -0.89 5.61
CA GLY A 92 -19.53 -2.32 5.29
C GLY A 92 -20.70 -2.96 6.02
N TRP A 93 -20.91 -2.61 7.29
CA TRP A 93 -22.03 -3.11 8.07
C TRP A 93 -23.38 -2.50 7.62
N SER A 94 -23.44 -1.18 7.44
CA SER A 94 -24.70 -0.45 7.16
C SER A 94 -25.14 -0.47 5.70
N VAL A 95 -24.20 -0.39 4.75
CA VAL A 95 -24.49 -0.30 3.31
C VAL A 95 -24.39 -1.65 2.63
N LEU A 96 -23.35 -2.44 2.93
CA LEU A 96 -23.12 -3.75 2.32
C LEU A 96 -23.79 -4.91 3.09
N GLY A 97 -24.34 -4.65 4.28
CA GLY A 97 -25.00 -5.66 5.12
C GLY A 97 -24.05 -6.74 5.64
N LEU A 98 -22.75 -6.45 5.70
CA LEU A 98 -21.74 -7.41 6.18
C LEU A 98 -21.90 -7.63 7.69
N GLY A 99 -21.65 -8.86 8.15
CA GLY A 99 -21.52 -9.12 9.59
C GLY A 99 -20.40 -8.27 10.19
N LEU A 100 -20.53 -7.89 11.48
CA LEU A 100 -19.59 -6.97 12.14
C LEU A 100 -18.13 -7.40 11.99
N ALA A 101 -17.83 -8.70 12.14
CA ALA A 101 -16.49 -9.24 11.97
C ALA A 101 -15.95 -9.08 10.53
N ALA A 102 -16.79 -9.34 9.51
CA ALA A 102 -16.41 -9.18 8.12
C ALA A 102 -16.23 -7.70 7.73
N ALA A 103 -17.07 -6.81 8.26
CA ALA A 103 -16.96 -5.38 8.04
C ALA A 103 -15.70 -4.79 8.69
N LEU A 104 -15.37 -5.22 9.91
CA LEU A 104 -14.11 -4.85 10.57
C LEU A 104 -12.89 -5.39 9.82
N LEU A 105 -12.95 -6.64 9.34
CA LEU A 105 -11.87 -7.22 8.54
C LEU A 105 -11.67 -6.46 7.23
N LEU A 106 -12.75 -6.06 6.56
CA LEU A 106 -12.68 -5.22 5.37
C LEU A 106 -12.04 -3.86 5.67
N GLY A 107 -12.44 -3.22 6.77
CA GLY A 107 -11.82 -1.97 7.22
C GLY A 107 -10.34 -2.10 7.49
N ALA A 108 -9.94 -3.15 8.22
CA ALA A 108 -8.54 -3.43 8.54
C ALA A 108 -7.69 -3.75 7.30
N ALA A 109 -8.27 -4.36 6.26
CA ALA A 109 -7.56 -4.67 5.02
C ALA A 109 -7.41 -3.47 4.07
N LEU A 110 -8.31 -2.48 4.15
CA LEU A 110 -8.34 -1.32 3.25
C LEU A 110 -7.76 -0.03 3.86
N ALA A 111 -7.71 0.07 5.18
CA ALA A 111 -7.15 1.22 5.87
C ALA A 111 -5.62 1.38 5.72
N PRO A 112 -4.83 0.30 5.54
CA PRO A 112 -3.41 0.43 5.31
C PRO A 112 -3.05 1.27 4.06
N THR A 113 -2.06 2.15 4.22
CA THR A 113 -1.60 3.09 3.19
C THR A 113 -0.25 2.63 2.64
N ASP A 114 -0.19 2.32 1.34
CA ASP A 114 0.97 1.69 0.69
C ASP A 114 2.22 2.63 0.63
N PRO A 115 3.35 2.25 1.25
CA PRO A 115 4.60 3.01 1.29
C PRO A 115 5.32 3.07 -0.03
N VAL A 116 5.15 2.06 -0.88
CA VAL A 116 5.84 1.95 -2.17
C VAL A 116 5.28 3.02 -3.11
N LEU A 117 3.94 3.13 -3.18
CA LEU A 117 3.27 4.10 -4.04
C LEU A 117 3.29 5.52 -3.49
N ALA A 118 3.21 5.67 -2.16
CA ALA A 118 3.41 6.96 -1.52
C ALA A 118 4.80 7.55 -1.85
N SER A 119 5.82 6.71 -2.03
CA SER A 119 7.18 7.15 -2.36
C SER A 119 7.37 7.58 -3.83
N ASP A 120 6.57 7.03 -4.76
CA ASP A 120 6.63 7.37 -6.20
C ASP A 120 5.89 8.68 -6.54
N ILE A 121 4.92 9.10 -5.71
CA ILE A 121 4.12 10.34 -5.89
C ILE A 121 4.78 11.56 -5.21
N GLN A 122 5.89 11.38 -4.48
CA GLN A 122 6.69 12.48 -3.92
C GLN A 122 7.50 13.20 -5.02
N VAL A 123 6.80 13.87 -5.93
CA VAL A 123 7.38 14.80 -6.89
C VAL A 123 7.54 16.17 -6.24
N GLY A 124 8.78 16.51 -5.90
CA GLY A 124 9.22 17.87 -5.59
C GLY A 124 10.76 17.93 -5.55
N PRO A 125 11.42 18.79 -6.36
CA PRO A 125 12.89 18.83 -6.47
C PRO A 125 13.55 19.19 -5.11
N PRO A 126 14.80 18.77 -4.88
CA PRO A 126 15.50 19.02 -3.63
C PRO A 126 15.84 20.52 -3.53
N GLN A 127 15.20 21.27 -2.60
CA GLN A 127 15.68 22.52 -1.97
C GLN A 127 14.61 23.35 -1.20
N SER A 128 13.43 22.82 -0.84
CA SER A 128 12.49 23.56 0.01
C SER A 128 12.39 22.95 1.42
N GLY A 129 13.08 23.55 2.39
CA GLY A 129 13.32 23.01 3.74
C GLY A 129 12.10 22.80 4.65
N LYS A 130 10.88 22.70 4.11
CA LYS A 130 9.63 22.37 4.82
C LYS A 130 8.94 21.11 4.29
N GLU A 131 9.29 20.64 3.09
CA GLU A 131 8.70 19.42 2.51
C GLU A 131 9.27 18.12 3.12
N ASP A 132 10.41 18.20 3.79
CA ASP A 132 11.12 17.03 4.35
C ASP A 132 10.33 16.36 5.47
N ASP A 133 9.66 17.15 6.34
CA ASP A 133 8.88 16.62 7.46
C ASP A 133 7.56 15.97 6.98
N VAL A 134 6.92 16.50 5.93
CA VAL A 134 5.69 15.91 5.36
C VAL A 134 6.01 14.61 4.59
N ARG A 135 7.10 14.59 3.82
CA ARG A 135 7.57 13.38 3.11
C ARG A 135 7.98 12.28 4.09
N PHE A 136 8.70 12.66 5.13
CA PHE A 136 9.06 11.73 6.20
C PHE A 136 7.82 11.18 6.90
N ALA A 137 6.85 12.04 7.24
CA ALA A 137 5.60 11.62 7.86
C ALA A 137 4.81 10.63 6.99
N LEU A 138 4.67 10.88 5.69
CA LEU A 138 3.97 9.96 4.77
C LEU A 138 4.72 8.62 4.59
N THR A 139 6.04 8.66 4.35
CA THR A 139 6.83 7.43 4.15
C THR A 139 6.91 6.59 5.44
N SER A 140 6.98 7.25 6.61
CA SER A 140 6.99 6.58 7.90
C SER A 140 5.62 6.03 8.29
N GLU A 141 4.53 6.76 8.07
CA GLU A 141 3.17 6.25 8.28
C GLU A 141 2.94 5.01 7.42
N ALA A 142 3.17 5.14 6.11
CA ALA A 142 2.90 4.06 5.17
C ALA A 142 3.79 2.83 5.44
N GLY A 143 5.05 3.04 5.82
CA GLY A 143 5.96 1.94 6.17
C GLY A 143 5.63 1.25 7.51
N LEU A 144 5.11 2.00 8.49
CA LEU A 144 4.66 1.46 9.79
C LEU A 144 3.29 0.80 9.72
N ASN A 145 2.47 1.17 8.74
CA ASN A 145 1.13 0.63 8.55
C ASN A 145 1.15 -0.74 7.84
N ASP A 146 2.15 -0.96 6.98
CA ASP A 146 2.32 -2.19 6.21
C ASP A 146 2.99 -3.34 6.98
N GLY A 147 3.65 -3.08 8.11
CA GLY A 147 4.45 -4.07 8.87
C GLY A 147 3.92 -4.34 10.27
#